data_AF-A0A3M3UAJ7-F1
#
_entry.id   AF-A0A3M3UAJ7-F1
#
_cell.length_a   1.000
_cell.length_b   1.000
_cell.length_c   1.000
_cell.angle_alpha   90.00
_cell.angle_beta   90.00
_cell.angle_gamma   90.00
#
_symmetry.space_group_name_H-M   'P 1'
#
loop_
_entity.id
_entity.type
_entity.pdbx_description
1 polymer ?
#
loop_
_entity_poly.entity_id
_entity_poly.type
_entity_poly.pdbx_seq_one_letter_code
_entity_poly.pdbx_strand_id
1 'polypeptide(L)'
;MTSFWHHLSAPALAQHLLKVAQKARIEQVMLKTISAGYLPGHRISHHHPELGDMRHPQCLELLDTEDKLRAYLRDHADELRKVRAVLLLCELPLTDAS
;
A
#
# COMPACT_ATOMS: atom_id res chain seq x y z
N MET A 1 26.17 -2.77 0.95
CA MET A 1 24.83 -2.98 1.53
C MET A 1 24.01 -3.73 0.50
N THR A 2 23.63 -4.97 0.79
CA THR A 2 23.03 -5.90 -0.16
C THR A 2 21.53 -5.60 -0.33
N SER A 3 21.15 -5.20 -1.54
CA SER A 3 19.76 -4.98 -1.95
C SER A 3 19.00 -6.30 -2.00
N PHE A 4 18.38 -6.70 -0.89
CA PHE A 4 17.57 -7.92 -0.76
C PHE A 4 16.19 -7.81 -1.47
N TRP A 5 15.85 -6.64 -2.04
CA TRP A 5 14.49 -6.32 -2.52
C TRP A 5 14.23 -6.69 -3.98
N HIS A 6 15.26 -6.93 -4.79
CA HIS A 6 15.11 -7.17 -6.24
C HIS A 6 14.34 -8.45 -6.60
N HIS A 7 14.08 -9.33 -5.62
CA HIS A 7 13.46 -10.65 -5.85
C HIS A 7 12.10 -10.84 -5.17
N LEU A 8 11.55 -9.82 -4.52
CA LEU A 8 10.23 -9.96 -3.87
C LEU A 8 9.10 -9.75 -4.87
N SER A 9 8.18 -10.71 -4.92
CA SER A 9 6.91 -10.57 -5.62
C SER A 9 6.04 -9.50 -4.94
N ALA A 10 5.06 -8.93 -5.65
CA ALA A 10 4.17 -7.90 -5.09
C ALA A 10 3.48 -8.32 -3.76
N PRO A 11 3.03 -9.57 -3.59
CA PRO A 11 2.50 -10.04 -2.30
C PRO A 11 3.53 -10.05 -1.17
N ALA A 12 4.78 -10.42 -1.49
CA ALA A 12 5.85 -10.46 -0.51
C ALA A 12 6.27 -9.02 -0.08
N LEU A 13 6.18 -8.06 -1.00
CA LEU A 13 6.44 -6.65 -0.72
C LEU A 13 5.36 -6.03 0.17
N ALA A 14 4.07 -6.20 -0.12
CA ALA A 14 3.02 -5.59 0.70
C ALA A 14 2.99 -6.16 2.12
N GLN A 15 3.22 -7.47 2.27
CA GLN A 15 3.37 -8.11 3.59
C GLN A 15 4.59 -7.60 4.35
N HIS A 16 5.68 -7.31 3.65
CA HIS A 16 6.85 -6.69 4.25
C HIS A 16 6.52 -5.28 4.76
N LEU A 17 5.98 -4.41 3.90
CA LEU A 17 5.62 -3.03 4.23
C LEU A 17 4.60 -2.97 5.38
N LEU A 18 3.63 -3.91 5.43
CA LEU A 18 2.70 -4.06 6.54
C LEU A 18 3.41 -4.28 7.89
N LYS A 19 4.40 -5.19 7.93
CA LYS A 19 5.19 -5.46 9.15
C LYS A 19 6.05 -4.27 9.55
N VAL A 20 6.59 -3.56 8.57
CA VAL A 20 7.39 -2.35 8.81
C VAL A 20 6.52 -1.22 9.37
N ALA A 21 5.30 -1.03 8.84
CA ALA A 21 4.34 -0.03 9.35
C ALA A 21 3.95 -0.30 10.80
N GLN A 22 3.73 -1.58 11.16
CA GLN A 22 3.50 -1.98 12.54
C GLN A 22 4.68 -1.59 13.46
N LYS A 23 5.92 -1.83 13.03
CA LYS A 23 7.12 -1.46 13.80
C LYS A 23 7.29 0.05 13.95
N ALA A 24 6.94 0.82 12.91
CA ALA A 24 6.93 2.28 12.92
C ALA A 24 5.79 2.88 13.78
N ARG A 25 4.91 2.03 14.35
CA ARG A 25 3.74 2.43 15.14
C ARG A 25 2.85 3.42 14.39
N ILE A 26 2.61 3.14 13.11
CA ILE A 26 1.55 3.79 12.36
C ILE A 26 0.23 3.49 13.07
N GLU A 27 -0.60 4.52 13.27
CA GLU A 27 -1.85 4.45 14.03
C GLU A 27 -2.78 3.36 13.49
N GLN A 28 -2.94 3.30 12.16
CA GLN A 28 -3.68 2.22 11.52
C GLN A 28 -3.07 1.82 10.17
N VAL A 29 -3.04 0.52 9.90
CA VAL A 29 -2.62 -0.05 8.63
C VAL A 29 -3.60 -1.13 8.15
N MET A 30 -3.94 -1.11 6.87
CA MET A 30 -4.86 -2.06 6.25
C MET A 30 -4.28 -2.59 4.94
N LEU A 31 -4.32 -3.90 4.75
CA LEU A 31 -4.01 -4.54 3.47
C LEU A 31 -5.33 -4.90 2.77
N LYS A 32 -5.62 -4.22 1.66
CA LYS A 32 -6.83 -4.42 0.86
C LYS A 32 -6.54 -5.33 -0.33
N THR A 33 -7.32 -6.41 -0.43
CA THR A 33 -7.38 -7.23 -1.64
C THR A 33 -8.24 -6.53 -2.67
N ILE A 34 -7.70 -6.31 -3.87
CA ILE A 34 -8.42 -5.66 -4.95
C ILE A 34 -9.24 -6.71 -5.71
N SER A 35 -10.55 -6.49 -5.83
CA SER A 35 -11.47 -7.40 -6.50
C SER A 35 -11.45 -7.27 -8.03
N ALA A 36 -11.11 -6.08 -8.55
CA ALA A 36 -10.96 -5.82 -9.98
C ALA A 36 -10.10 -4.59 -10.23
N GLY A 37 -9.46 -4.53 -11.40
CA GLY A 37 -8.62 -3.40 -11.79
C GLY A 37 -8.13 -3.52 -13.23
N TYR A 38 -7.47 -2.47 -13.71
CA TYR A 38 -6.78 -2.50 -15.01
C TYR A 38 -5.46 -1.72 -14.91
N LEU A 39 -4.51 -2.11 -15.77
CA LEU A 39 -3.29 -1.34 -16.03
C LEU A 39 -3.42 -0.70 -17.42
N PRO A 40 -2.77 0.46 -17.68
CA PRO A 40 -2.75 1.06 -19.00
C PRO A 40 -2.34 0.03 -20.07
N GLY A 41 -3.17 -0.12 -21.10
CA GLY A 41 -2.95 -1.09 -22.18
C GLY A 41 -3.38 -2.53 -21.88
N HIS A 42 -4.05 -2.80 -20.75
CA HIS A 42 -4.58 -4.13 -20.40
C HIS A 42 -6.10 -4.09 -20.22
N ARG A 43 -6.76 -5.24 -20.43
CA ARG A 43 -8.18 -5.40 -20.11
C ARG A 43 -8.38 -5.36 -18.60
N ILE A 44 -9.59 -5.00 -18.18
CA ILE A 44 -10.01 -5.17 -16.79
C ILE A 44 -9.86 -6.66 -16.43
N SER A 45 -9.16 -6.93 -15.33
CA SER A 45 -9.10 -8.25 -14.73
C SER A 45 -9.91 -8.26 -13.43
N HIS A 46 -10.40 -9.44 -13.06
CA HIS A 46 -11.12 -9.68 -11.81
C HIS A 46 -10.33 -10.68 -10.98
N HIS A 47 -10.28 -10.47 -9.67
CA HIS A 47 -9.69 -11.43 -8.76
C HIS A 47 -10.55 -12.70 -8.75
N HIS A 48 -10.03 -13.78 -9.34
CA HIS A 48 -10.63 -15.11 -9.24
C HIS A 48 -9.88 -15.88 -8.14
N PRO A 49 -10.54 -16.26 -7.04
CA PRO A 49 -9.89 -16.97 -5.93
C PRO A 49 -9.29 -18.33 -6.34
N GLU A 50 -9.72 -18.89 -7.48
CA GLU A 50 -9.28 -20.21 -7.97
C GLU A 50 -8.22 -20.14 -9.09
N LEU A 51 -8.02 -18.96 -9.70
CA LEU A 51 -7.02 -18.74 -10.74
C LEU A 51 -5.91 -17.89 -10.14
N GLY A 52 -4.83 -18.54 -9.71
CA GLY A 52 -3.67 -17.96 -9.01
C GLY A 52 -2.86 -16.92 -9.79
N ASP A 53 -3.41 -16.30 -10.83
CA ASP A 53 -2.76 -15.21 -11.55
C ASP A 53 -2.93 -13.91 -10.74
N MET A 54 -2.12 -13.79 -9.69
CA MET A 54 -2.04 -12.68 -8.73
C MET A 54 -1.50 -11.39 -9.38
N ARG A 55 -2.15 -10.91 -10.45
CA ARG A 55 -1.75 -9.66 -11.14
C ARG A 55 -2.39 -8.43 -10.55
N HIS A 56 -3.35 -8.60 -9.64
CA HIS A 56 -3.97 -7.45 -8.99
C HIS A 56 -3.02 -6.84 -7.97
N PRO A 57 -2.73 -5.53 -8.08
CA PRO A 57 -1.92 -4.84 -7.10
C PRO A 57 -2.58 -4.95 -5.72
N GLN A 58 -1.78 -5.21 -4.70
CA GLN A 58 -2.26 -5.10 -3.32
C GLN A 58 -2.22 -3.63 -2.90
N CYS A 59 -3.27 -3.17 -2.23
CA CYS A 59 -3.33 -1.81 -1.72
C CYS A 59 -3.02 -1.85 -0.22
N LEU A 60 -1.96 -1.18 0.20
CA LEU A 60 -1.63 -0.92 1.60
C LEU A 60 -2.09 0.50 1.92
N GLU A 61 -2.99 0.63 2.88
CA GLU A 61 -3.48 1.92 3.36
C GLU A 61 -2.93 2.18 4.76
N LEU A 62 -2.41 3.39 4.97
CA LEU A 62 -1.83 3.86 6.21
C LEU A 62 -2.60 5.12 6.64
N LEU A 63 -3.07 5.15 7.88
CA LEU A 63 -3.71 6.32 8.48
C LEU A 63 -2.89 6.72 9.70
N ASP A 64 -2.40 7.96 9.69
CA ASP A 64 -1.66 8.62 10.77
C ASP A 64 -1.52 10.11 10.42
N THR A 65 -0.85 10.85 11.30
CA THR A 65 -0.32 12.20 11.05
C THR A 65 0.57 12.26 9.80
N GLU A 66 0.49 13.38 9.10
CA GLU A 66 1.30 13.63 7.90
C GLU A 66 2.80 13.43 8.15
N ASP A 67 3.32 13.89 9.28
CA ASP A 67 4.74 13.76 9.63
C ASP A 67 5.19 12.30 9.72
N LYS A 68 4.39 11.45 10.38
CA LYS A 68 4.71 10.01 10.51
C LYS A 68 4.57 9.29 9.18
N LEU A 69 3.57 9.65 8.36
CA LEU A 69 3.43 9.10 7.01
C LEU A 69 4.60 9.50 6.10
N ARG A 70 5.03 10.76 6.15
CA ARG A 70 6.19 11.23 5.37
C ARG A 70 7.50 10.61 5.85
N ALA A 71 7.68 10.44 7.15
CA ALA A 71 8.84 9.73 7.71
C ALA A 71 8.88 8.29 7.20
N TYR A 72 7.77 7.56 7.32
CA TYR A 72 7.65 6.20 6.80
C TYR A 72 7.99 6.11 5.30
N LEU A 73 7.45 7.00 4.46
CA LEU A 73 7.75 6.99 3.03
C LEU A 73 9.23 7.26 2.71
N ARG A 74 9.90 8.13 3.49
CA ARG A 74 11.33 8.41 3.32
C ARG A 74 12.20 7.23 3.75
N ASP A 75 11.91 6.66 4.91
CA ASP A 75 12.70 5.56 5.50
C ASP A 75 12.63 4.29 4.64
N HIS A 76 11.59 4.16 3.81
CA HIS A 76 11.36 3.01 2.93
C HIS A 76 11.37 3.37 1.43
N ALA A 77 11.95 4.51 1.06
CA ALA A 77 11.92 5.03 -0.31
C ALA A 77 12.48 4.04 -1.36
N ASP A 78 13.53 3.29 -1.01
CA ASP A 78 14.13 2.29 -1.90
C ASP A 78 13.19 1.13 -2.23
N GLU A 79 12.42 0.68 -1.24
CA GLU A 79 11.43 -0.40 -1.38
C GLU A 79 10.19 0.07 -2.14
N LEU A 80 9.85 1.36 -2.01
CA LEU A 80 8.69 1.99 -2.64
C LEU A 80 8.91 2.38 -4.11
N ARG A 81 10.10 2.15 -4.70
CA ARG A 81 10.41 2.55 -6.09
C ARG A 81 9.43 2.04 -7.15
N LYS A 82 8.74 0.92 -6.90
CA LYS A 82 7.72 0.34 -7.80
C LYS A 82 6.29 0.49 -7.28
N VAL A 83 6.11 1.19 -6.17
CA VAL A 83 4.81 1.44 -5.55
C VAL A 83 4.34 2.83 -5.97
N ARG A 84 3.07 2.93 -6.36
CA ARG A 84 2.42 4.23 -6.49
C ARG A 84 1.84 4.62 -5.13
N ALA A 85 2.49 5.54 -4.44
CA ALA A 85 1.98 6.14 -3.22
C ALA A 85 1.12 7.37 -3.52
N VAL A 86 -0.03 7.48 -2.85
CA VAL A 86 -0.89 8.67 -2.89
C VAL A 86 -1.12 9.10 -1.45
N LEU A 87 -0.88 10.37 -1.16
CA LEU A 87 -1.15 10.96 0.16
C LEU A 87 -2.42 11.81 0.05
N LEU A 88 -3.40 11.49 0.87
CA LEU A 88 -4.67 12.22 0.96
C LEU A 88 -4.72 12.89 2.33
N LEU A 89 -4.89 14.20 2.35
CA LEU A 89 -5.17 14.92 3.58
C LEU A 89 -6.65 14.69 3.92
N CYS A 90 -6.90 13.92 4.98
CA CYS A 90 -8.26 13.81 5.52
C CYS A 90 -8.54 15.08 6.33
N GLU A 91 -9.28 16.01 5.75
CA GLU A 91 -9.84 17.11 6.53
C GLU A 91 -10.89 16.54 7.51
N LEU A 92 -10.96 17.14 8.70
CA LEU A 92 -11.87 16.74 9.79
C LEU A 92 -13.32 16.57 9.30
N PRO A 93 -14.14 15.74 9.97
CA PRO A 93 -15.53 15.56 9.57
C PRO A 93 -16.22 16.91 9.45
N LEU A 94 -17.08 17.06 8.44
CA LEU A 94 -18.13 18.07 8.47
C LEU A 94 -18.86 17.84 9.80
N THR A 95 -18.63 18.72 10.78
CA THR A 95 -19.40 18.69 12.00
C THR A 95 -20.85 18.84 11.59
N ASP A 96 -21.66 17.81 11.82
CA ASP A 96 -23.09 18.03 11.92
C ASP A 96 -23.27 18.94 13.14
N ALA A 97 -23.36 20.23 12.87
CA ALA A 97 -23.88 21.18 13.82
C ALA A 97 -25.37 20.84 14.01
N SER A 98 -25.70 20.10 15.08
CA SER A 98 -26.99 20.13 15.80
C SER A 98 -26.89 19.31 17.09
#